data_AF-A0A372QJX9-F1
#
_entry.id   AF-A0A372QJX9-F1
#
_cell.length_a   1.000
_cell.length_b   1.000
_cell.length_c   1.000
_cell.angle_alpha   90.00
_cell.angle_beta   90.00
_cell.angle_gamma   90.00
#
_symmetry.space_group_name_H-M   'P 1'
#
loop_
_entity.id
_entity.type
_entity.pdbx_description
1 polymer ?
#
loop_
_entity_poly.entity_id
_entity_poly.type
_entity_poly.pdbx_seq_one_letter_code
_entity_poly.pdbx_strand_id
1 'polypeptide(L)'
;MIPKFSLIPFLLLLLLIEITNSQIPTVLTPGSGNNEPGDTSATILLTPKGTKNYLKNRKTYANDMSNEISMALSIEKGRIFISHDRYQYKKNTSEDQILLLVNIKGTKGPDQPSSFMLRRNLNNSITYKDISLGLHTRDLDSSYGAPEIHIIVLRAHGSDLKWFYICGWVFLLVPIFFNIMTSWYLVYYQLNSSKDAKKWWKDYPIVALGFVLLSLIDLEALNVVTSRCAGSEALNAKFTGGGRKRVDRSIIIIAFIEDVPQLIIYALYQRYTVIPATIPILVLSSACIVFLFKICYRGISRELNVLQKHLMTF
;
A
#
# COMPACT_ATOMS: atom_id res chain seq x y z
N MET A 1 28.17 13.40 23.65
CA MET A 1 26.97 12.62 24.02
C MET A 1 26.22 12.33 22.73
N ILE A 2 26.27 11.09 22.23
CA ILE A 2 25.68 10.72 20.92
C ILE A 2 24.16 10.81 21.06
N PRO A 3 23.44 11.54 20.19
CA PRO A 3 22.00 11.66 20.30
C PRO A 3 21.37 10.29 20.04
N LYS A 4 20.49 9.86 20.94
CA LYS A 4 19.63 8.69 20.74
C LYS A 4 18.68 9.00 19.58
N PHE A 5 19.15 8.79 18.35
CA PHE A 5 18.29 8.72 17.19
C PHE A 5 17.23 7.65 17.49
N SER A 6 15.96 8.05 17.44
CA SER A 6 14.85 7.13 17.55
C SER A 6 15.08 6.00 16.55
N LEU A 7 15.32 4.78 17.03
CA LEU A 7 15.53 3.61 16.17
C LEU A 7 14.28 3.29 15.33
N ILE A 8 13.12 3.84 15.69
CA ILE A 8 11.82 3.56 15.10
C ILE A 8 11.77 3.86 13.59
N PRO A 9 12.15 5.05 13.08
CA PRO A 9 12.21 5.30 11.63
C PRO A 9 13.21 4.39 10.89
N PHE A 10 14.31 4.00 11.53
CA PHE A 10 15.28 3.07 10.93
C PHE A 10 14.73 1.63 10.90
N LEU A 11 14.01 1.22 11.94
CA LEU A 11 13.31 -0.06 12.01
C LEU A 11 12.16 -0.12 10.99
N LEU A 12 11.42 0.98 10.82
CA LEU A 12 10.37 1.13 9.81
C LEU A 12 10.95 1.11 8.40
N LEU A 13 12.10 1.75 8.17
CA LEU A 13 12.81 1.72 6.89
C LEU A 13 13.34 0.32 6.58
N LEU A 14 13.91 -0.38 7.57
CA LEU A 14 14.35 -1.77 7.44
C LEU A 14 13.17 -2.72 7.18
N LEU A 15 12.06 -2.55 7.91
CA LEU A 15 10.82 -3.29 7.66
C LEU A 15 10.29 -2.99 6.25
N LEU A 16 10.37 -1.74 5.79
CA LEU A 16 10.00 -1.37 4.42
C LEU A 16 10.89 -2.06 3.40
N ILE A 17 12.22 -2.04 3.59
CA ILE A 17 13.19 -2.70 2.71
C ILE A 17 12.94 -4.21 2.67
N GLU A 18 12.66 -4.82 3.82
CA GLU A 18 12.38 -6.25 3.95
C GLU A 18 11.04 -6.64 3.30
N ILE A 19 10.00 -5.81 3.42
CA ILE A 19 8.74 -5.93 2.69
C ILE A 19 8.98 -5.76 1.18
N THR A 20 9.75 -4.76 0.76
CA THR A 20 9.99 -4.48 -0.66
C THR A 20 10.81 -5.60 -1.32
N ASN A 21 11.81 -6.13 -0.62
CA ASN A 21 12.61 -7.28 -1.06
C ASN A 21 11.81 -8.59 -1.03
N SER A 22 10.78 -8.71 -0.19
CA SER A 22 9.88 -9.87 -0.16
C SER A 22 8.80 -9.85 -1.25
N GLN A 23 8.52 -8.70 -1.87
CA GLN A 23 7.29 -8.48 -2.66
C GLN A 23 7.50 -8.08 -4.12
N ILE A 24 8.73 -7.93 -4.61
CA ILE A 24 8.95 -8.12 -6.04
C ILE A 24 8.73 -9.63 -6.23
N PRO A 25 7.66 -10.12 -6.89
CA PRO A 25 7.75 -11.45 -7.47
C PRO A 25 9.03 -11.35 -8.29
N THR A 26 10.08 -12.07 -7.89
CA THR A 26 11.31 -12.18 -8.66
C THR A 26 10.83 -12.21 -10.08
N VAL A 27 11.13 -11.19 -10.90
CA VAL A 27 10.76 -11.23 -12.30
C VAL A 27 11.48 -12.46 -12.76
N LEU A 28 10.74 -13.58 -12.81
CA LEU A 28 11.32 -14.89 -12.93
C LEU A 28 11.93 -14.81 -14.31
N THR A 29 13.27 -14.73 -14.33
CA THR A 29 14.03 -14.46 -15.53
C THR A 29 13.48 -15.41 -16.58
N PRO A 30 12.92 -14.89 -17.69
CA PRO A 30 12.37 -15.76 -18.71
C PRO A 30 13.50 -16.67 -19.15
N GLY A 31 13.41 -17.96 -18.82
CA GLY A 31 14.24 -18.96 -19.45
C GLY A 31 13.88 -18.90 -20.93
N SER A 32 14.83 -18.47 -21.76
CA SER A 32 14.64 -18.19 -23.18
C SER A 32 14.72 -19.48 -24.02
N GLY A 33 14.85 -20.64 -23.39
CA GLY A 33 15.04 -21.92 -24.07
C GLY A 33 14.22 -23.07 -23.48
N ASN A 34 13.89 -24.04 -24.33
CA ASN A 34 13.07 -25.22 -24.00
C ASN A 34 13.59 -26.05 -22.81
N ASN A 35 14.86 -25.87 -22.40
CA ASN A 35 15.53 -26.63 -21.35
C ASN A 35 16.25 -25.75 -20.30
N GLU A 36 15.97 -24.44 -20.21
CA GLU A 36 16.63 -23.60 -19.20
C GLU A 36 15.98 -23.73 -17.81
N PRO A 37 16.78 -23.87 -16.73
CA PRO A 37 16.27 -23.84 -15.37
C PRO A 37 15.81 -22.42 -15.02
N GLY A 38 14.50 -22.25 -14.88
CA GLY A 38 13.87 -21.04 -14.35
C GLY A 38 12.49 -21.38 -13.81
N ASP A 39 12.07 -20.72 -12.74
CA ASP A 39 10.68 -20.80 -12.31
C ASP A 39 9.80 -20.03 -13.31
N THR A 40 8.51 -20.35 -13.39
CA THR A 40 7.54 -19.54 -14.13
C THR A 40 6.24 -19.42 -13.35
N SER A 41 5.30 -18.63 -13.84
CA SER A 41 3.99 -18.47 -13.21
C SER A 41 2.89 -18.23 -14.23
N ALA A 42 1.67 -18.60 -13.87
CA ALA A 42 0.47 -18.41 -14.67
C ALA A 42 -0.69 -17.93 -13.79
N THR A 43 -1.68 -17.32 -14.42
CA THR A 43 -2.95 -17.04 -13.75
C THR A 43 -4.00 -18.05 -14.19
N ILE A 44 -4.85 -18.47 -13.26
CA ILE A 44 -6.03 -19.29 -13.54
C ILE A 44 -7.26 -18.58 -13.02
N LEU A 45 -8.39 -18.81 -13.68
CA LEU A 45 -9.67 -18.22 -13.30
C LEU A 45 -10.60 -19.31 -12.78
N LEU A 46 -11.25 -19.03 -11.66
CA LEU A 46 -12.31 -19.88 -11.12
C LEU A 46 -13.67 -19.54 -11.74
N THR A 47 -14.49 -20.55 -11.95
CA THR A 47 -15.93 -20.40 -12.18
C THR A 47 -16.61 -19.76 -10.95
N PRO A 48 -17.80 -19.15 -11.10
CA PRO A 48 -18.52 -18.58 -9.95
C PRO A 48 -18.80 -19.58 -8.83
N LYS A 49 -19.05 -20.85 -9.17
CA LYS A 49 -19.19 -21.93 -8.19
C LYS A 49 -17.87 -22.21 -7.47
N GLY A 50 -16.78 -22.30 -8.24
CA GLY A 50 -15.42 -22.43 -7.71
C GLY A 50 -15.01 -21.33 -6.76
N THR A 51 -15.33 -20.08 -7.10
CA THR A 51 -15.10 -18.91 -6.26
C THR A 51 -15.78 -19.05 -4.89
N LYS A 52 -17.05 -19.49 -4.85
CA LYS A 52 -17.76 -19.74 -3.59
C LYS A 52 -17.10 -20.86 -2.77
N ASN A 53 -16.63 -21.92 -3.42
CA ASN A 53 -15.95 -23.03 -2.75
C ASN A 53 -14.58 -22.61 -2.18
N TYR A 54 -13.78 -21.89 -2.97
CA TYR A 54 -12.49 -21.35 -2.58
C TYR A 54 -12.61 -20.46 -1.34
N LEU A 55 -13.58 -19.55 -1.31
CA LEU A 55 -13.78 -18.63 -0.18
C LEU A 55 -14.16 -19.34 1.13
N LYS A 56 -14.78 -20.52 1.09
CA LYS A 56 -15.12 -21.30 2.29
C LYS A 56 -13.89 -21.90 2.98
N ASN A 57 -12.94 -22.43 2.22
CA ASN A 57 -11.73 -23.03 2.78
C ASN A 57 -10.51 -22.86 1.85
N ARG A 58 -9.99 -21.62 1.81
CA ARG A 58 -8.94 -21.21 0.87
C ARG A 58 -7.68 -22.08 0.91
N LYS A 59 -7.19 -22.40 2.11
CA LYS A 59 -5.93 -23.13 2.30
C LYS A 59 -6.03 -24.56 1.79
N THR A 60 -7.06 -25.30 2.20
CA THR A 60 -7.28 -26.68 1.75
C THR A 60 -7.57 -26.69 0.26
N TYR A 61 -8.45 -25.81 -0.22
CA TYR A 61 -8.81 -25.71 -1.63
C TYR A 61 -7.59 -25.48 -2.53
N ALA A 62 -6.72 -24.53 -2.18
CA ALA A 62 -5.52 -24.23 -2.97
C ALA A 62 -4.51 -25.39 -2.97
N ASN A 63 -4.35 -26.07 -1.83
CA ASN A 63 -3.46 -27.23 -1.72
C ASN A 63 -3.98 -28.42 -2.53
N ASP A 64 -5.27 -28.72 -2.43
CA ASP A 64 -5.91 -29.81 -3.16
C ASP A 64 -5.88 -29.54 -4.67
N MET A 65 -6.21 -28.32 -5.09
CA MET A 65 -6.07 -27.90 -6.49
C MET A 65 -4.63 -28.02 -6.99
N SER A 66 -3.64 -27.61 -6.19
CA SER A 66 -2.22 -27.77 -6.57
C SER A 66 -1.85 -29.24 -6.77
N ASN A 67 -2.34 -30.12 -5.89
CA ASN A 67 -2.11 -31.56 -5.99
C ASN A 67 -2.80 -32.19 -7.21
N GLU A 68 -4.06 -31.81 -7.47
CA GLU A 68 -4.82 -32.29 -8.63
C GLU A 68 -4.15 -31.87 -9.94
N ILE A 69 -3.66 -30.63 -10.04
CA ILE A 69 -2.92 -30.17 -11.21
C ILE A 69 -1.59 -30.93 -11.35
N SER A 70 -0.85 -31.15 -10.26
CA SER A 70 0.38 -31.96 -10.29
C SER A 70 0.12 -33.38 -10.80
N MET A 71 -0.97 -34.01 -10.36
CA MET A 71 -1.37 -35.34 -10.82
C MET A 71 -1.74 -35.35 -12.29
N ALA A 72 -2.54 -34.38 -12.74
CA ALA A 72 -2.97 -34.29 -14.12
C ALA A 72 -1.83 -34.04 -15.11
N LEU A 73 -0.77 -33.35 -14.67
CA LEU A 73 0.43 -33.11 -15.47
C LEU A 73 1.51 -34.18 -15.26
N SER A 74 1.23 -35.24 -14.49
CA SER A 74 2.19 -36.31 -14.17
C SER A 74 3.53 -35.81 -13.62
N ILE A 75 3.47 -34.85 -12.69
CA ILE A 75 4.65 -34.27 -12.05
C ILE A 75 4.66 -34.46 -10.54
N GLU A 76 5.85 -34.28 -9.95
CA GLU A 76 6.06 -34.32 -8.51
C GLU A 76 5.20 -33.30 -7.76
N LYS A 77 4.70 -33.70 -6.58
CA LYS A 77 4.04 -32.77 -5.66
C LYS A 77 5.02 -31.67 -5.24
N GLY A 78 4.54 -30.43 -5.17
CA GLY A 78 5.34 -29.28 -4.75
C GLY A 78 6.09 -28.57 -5.88
N ARG A 79 6.03 -29.06 -7.13
CA ARG A 79 6.43 -28.30 -8.34
C ARG A 79 5.41 -27.21 -8.69
N ILE A 80 4.14 -27.44 -8.40
CA ILE A 80 3.06 -26.48 -8.58
C ILE A 80 2.57 -25.99 -7.21
N PHE A 81 2.42 -24.68 -7.07
CA PHE A 81 1.95 -24.05 -5.85
C PHE A 81 1.01 -22.90 -6.13
N ILE A 82 -0.22 -23.01 -5.60
CA ILE A 82 -1.21 -21.94 -5.62
C ILE A 82 -1.19 -21.22 -4.27
N SER A 83 -0.99 -19.90 -4.31
CA SER A 83 -1.06 -19.10 -3.09
C SER A 83 -2.52 -18.98 -2.63
N HIS A 84 -2.80 -19.39 -1.39
CA HIS A 84 -4.14 -19.29 -0.79
C HIS A 84 -4.44 -17.91 -0.21
N ASP A 85 -3.40 -17.09 0.01
CA ASP A 85 -3.52 -15.74 0.56
C ASP A 85 -3.66 -14.68 -0.53
N ARG A 86 -3.24 -15.00 -1.77
CA ARG A 86 -3.21 -14.05 -2.89
C ARG A 86 -4.29 -14.39 -3.91
N TYR A 87 -5.27 -13.51 -4.05
CA TYR A 87 -6.32 -13.63 -5.06
C TYR A 87 -6.82 -12.25 -5.52
N GLN A 88 -7.47 -12.19 -6.69
CA GLN A 88 -8.12 -10.98 -7.21
C GLN A 88 -9.48 -11.33 -7.80
N TYR A 89 -10.41 -10.38 -7.87
CA TYR A 89 -11.68 -10.61 -8.56
C TYR A 89 -11.54 -10.31 -10.05
N LYS A 90 -12.27 -11.04 -10.91
CA LYS A 90 -12.32 -10.72 -12.33
C LYS A 90 -13.15 -9.46 -12.58
N LYS A 91 -12.57 -8.50 -13.29
CA LYS A 91 -13.22 -7.21 -13.60
C LYS A 91 -14.41 -7.40 -14.55
N ASN A 92 -15.45 -6.56 -14.40
CA ASN A 92 -16.60 -6.46 -15.30
C ASN A 92 -17.37 -7.78 -15.53
N THR A 93 -17.53 -8.59 -14.48
CA THR A 93 -18.34 -9.81 -14.53
C THR A 93 -19.63 -9.64 -13.73
N SER A 94 -20.71 -10.27 -14.20
CA SER A 94 -22.01 -10.28 -13.50
C SER A 94 -21.98 -11.13 -12.23
N GLU A 95 -21.10 -12.13 -12.18
CA GLU A 95 -20.89 -13.00 -11.03
C GLU A 95 -19.44 -12.97 -10.58
N ASP A 96 -19.22 -13.00 -9.26
CA ASP A 96 -17.88 -12.97 -8.65
C ASP A 96 -17.06 -14.18 -9.12
N GLN A 97 -16.01 -13.92 -9.90
CA GLN A 97 -14.98 -14.90 -10.27
C GLN A 97 -13.63 -14.48 -9.68
N ILE A 98 -12.82 -15.46 -9.27
CA ILE A 98 -11.51 -15.23 -8.65
C ILE A 98 -10.38 -15.66 -9.59
N LEU A 99 -9.39 -14.79 -9.73
CA LEU A 99 -8.09 -15.05 -10.31
C LEU A 99 -7.11 -15.53 -9.24
N LEU A 100 -6.43 -16.64 -9.50
CA LEU A 100 -5.39 -17.20 -8.65
C LEU A 100 -4.05 -17.24 -9.37
N LEU A 101 -2.98 -17.15 -8.58
CA LEU A 101 -1.61 -17.28 -9.05
C LEU A 101 -1.12 -18.71 -8.91
N VAL A 102 -0.70 -19.31 -10.01
CA VAL A 102 -0.04 -20.62 -10.04
C VAL A 102 1.46 -20.39 -10.21
N ASN A 103 2.24 -20.76 -9.20
CA ASN A 103 3.70 -20.75 -9.28
C ASN A 103 4.18 -22.13 -9.71
N ILE A 104 5.08 -22.17 -10.69
CA ILE A 104 5.61 -23.40 -11.29
C ILE A 104 7.13 -23.38 -11.12
N LYS A 105 7.64 -24.27 -10.28
CA LYS A 105 9.09 -24.38 -10.07
C LYS A 105 9.80 -24.94 -11.29
N GLY A 106 11.02 -24.44 -11.52
CA GLY A 106 11.97 -24.92 -12.49
C GLY A 106 12.38 -26.36 -12.26
N THR A 107 13.00 -26.94 -13.28
CA THR A 107 13.49 -28.31 -13.20
C THR A 107 14.73 -28.43 -12.31
N LYS A 108 14.82 -29.54 -11.57
CA LYS A 108 16.01 -29.91 -10.78
C LYS A 108 16.93 -30.90 -11.51
N GLY A 109 16.48 -31.46 -12.63
CA GLY A 109 17.24 -32.46 -13.39
C GLY A 109 16.89 -32.45 -14.88
N PRO A 110 17.76 -32.98 -15.74
CA PRO A 110 17.58 -32.92 -17.20
C PRO A 110 16.36 -33.70 -17.71
N ASP A 111 15.92 -34.74 -16.98
CA ASP A 111 14.82 -35.62 -17.38
C ASP A 111 13.42 -35.09 -17.03
N GLN A 112 13.36 -33.96 -16.33
CA GLN A 112 12.11 -33.36 -15.89
C GLN A 112 11.67 -32.22 -16.82
N PRO A 113 10.35 -32.08 -17.03
CA PRO A 113 9.83 -31.01 -17.89
C PRO A 113 10.19 -29.61 -17.34
N SER A 114 10.54 -28.72 -18.27
CA SER A 114 10.78 -27.32 -17.97
C SER A 114 9.51 -26.64 -17.46
N SER A 115 9.66 -25.61 -16.64
CA SER A 115 8.54 -24.85 -16.09
C SER A 115 7.68 -24.22 -17.20
N PHE A 116 8.32 -23.79 -18.30
CA PHE A 116 7.65 -23.28 -19.50
C PHE A 116 6.77 -24.33 -20.18
N MET A 117 7.29 -25.55 -20.36
CA MET A 117 6.50 -26.65 -20.93
C MET A 117 5.34 -27.02 -20.01
N LEU A 118 5.56 -27.06 -18.69
CA LEU A 118 4.49 -27.29 -17.72
C LEU A 118 3.40 -26.23 -17.77
N ARG A 119 3.76 -24.96 -17.93
CA ARG A 119 2.80 -23.87 -18.11
C ARG A 119 1.97 -24.04 -19.37
N ARG A 120 2.61 -24.37 -20.49
CA ARG A 120 1.91 -24.63 -21.76
C ARG A 120 0.95 -25.81 -21.65
N ASN A 121 1.40 -26.90 -21.02
CA ASN A 121 0.59 -28.08 -20.77
C ASN A 121 -0.60 -27.73 -19.87
N LEU A 122 -0.39 -26.98 -18.79
CA LEU A 122 -1.45 -26.48 -17.92
C LEU A 122 -2.50 -25.67 -18.70
N ASN A 123 -2.05 -24.73 -19.53
CA ASN A 123 -2.96 -23.91 -20.35
C ASN A 123 -3.80 -24.78 -21.29
N ASN A 124 -3.16 -25.71 -22.01
CA ASN A 124 -3.85 -26.61 -22.92
C ASN A 124 -4.86 -27.49 -22.17
N SER A 125 -4.44 -28.08 -21.06
CA SER A 125 -5.29 -28.98 -20.28
C SER A 125 -6.50 -28.27 -19.64
N ILE A 126 -6.40 -26.99 -19.30
CA ILE A 126 -7.55 -26.18 -18.84
C ILE A 126 -8.45 -25.82 -20.02
N THR A 127 -7.86 -25.37 -21.14
CA THR A 127 -8.61 -24.92 -22.33
C THR A 127 -9.41 -26.06 -22.95
N TYR A 128 -8.80 -27.23 -23.08
CA TYR A 128 -9.42 -28.44 -23.65
C TYR A 128 -10.16 -29.29 -22.61
N LYS A 129 -10.21 -28.84 -21.34
CA LYS A 129 -10.85 -29.55 -20.22
C LYS A 129 -10.27 -30.94 -19.90
N ASP A 130 -9.07 -31.28 -20.38
CA ASP A 130 -8.39 -32.53 -20.06
C ASP A 130 -8.02 -32.66 -18.57
N ILE A 131 -7.92 -31.55 -17.83
CA ILE A 131 -7.62 -31.52 -16.38
C ILE A 131 -8.85 -31.81 -15.49
N SER A 132 -10.04 -32.04 -16.05
CA SER A 132 -11.33 -32.18 -15.32
C SER A 132 -11.50 -33.42 -14.43
N LEU A 133 -10.40 -34.10 -14.10
CA LEU A 133 -10.37 -35.33 -13.30
C LEU A 133 -10.50 -35.06 -11.78
N GLY A 134 -10.10 -33.88 -11.32
CA GLY A 134 -10.14 -33.47 -9.90
C GLY A 134 -11.45 -32.77 -9.50
N LEU A 135 -11.76 -32.76 -8.20
CA LEU A 135 -12.94 -32.07 -7.67
C LEU A 135 -12.78 -30.55 -7.78
N HIS A 136 -11.57 -30.05 -7.56
CA HIS A 136 -11.26 -28.62 -7.57
C HIS A 136 -10.86 -28.14 -8.96
N THR A 137 -10.20 -28.96 -9.77
CA THR A 137 -9.85 -28.58 -11.14
C THR A 137 -11.05 -28.43 -12.07
N ARG A 138 -12.20 -29.02 -11.74
CA ARG A 138 -13.50 -28.77 -12.41
C ARG A 138 -14.02 -27.36 -12.25
N ASP A 139 -13.57 -26.66 -11.22
CA ASP A 139 -13.95 -25.29 -10.95
C ASP A 139 -13.15 -24.29 -11.79
N LEU A 140 -12.21 -24.73 -12.64
CA LEU A 140 -11.42 -23.88 -13.53
C LEU A 140 -12.22 -23.45 -14.76
N ASP A 141 -12.14 -22.17 -15.10
CA ASP A 141 -12.79 -21.60 -16.28
C ASP A 141 -11.98 -21.91 -17.54
N SER A 142 -12.46 -22.87 -18.34
CA SER A 142 -11.80 -23.27 -19.58
C SER A 142 -11.73 -22.16 -20.64
N SER A 143 -12.61 -21.15 -20.57
CA SER A 143 -12.58 -20.01 -21.50
C SER A 143 -11.41 -19.06 -21.23
N TYR A 144 -10.88 -19.08 -20.00
CA TYR A 144 -9.74 -18.26 -19.61
C TYR A 144 -8.40 -18.95 -19.85
N GLY A 145 -8.33 -20.28 -19.65
CA GLY A 145 -7.09 -21.04 -19.77
C GLY A 145 -6.12 -20.77 -18.62
N ALA A 146 -4.81 -20.77 -18.92
CA ALA A 146 -3.75 -20.37 -17.99
C ALA A 146 -2.70 -19.48 -18.69
N PRO A 147 -3.06 -18.24 -19.05
CA PRO A 147 -2.14 -17.32 -19.72
C PRO A 147 -0.94 -16.98 -18.84
N GLU A 148 0.16 -16.65 -19.51
CA GLU A 148 1.35 -16.11 -18.86
C GLU A 148 1.06 -14.78 -18.17
N ILE A 149 1.76 -14.51 -17.09
CA ILE A 149 1.68 -13.23 -16.39
C ILE A 149 2.38 -12.17 -17.23
N HIS A 150 1.62 -11.52 -18.11
CA HIS A 150 2.07 -10.34 -18.83
C HIS A 150 1.39 -9.09 -18.27
N ILE A 151 2.12 -7.97 -18.21
CA ILE A 151 1.66 -6.65 -17.69
C ILE A 151 0.34 -6.18 -18.34
N ILE A 152 0.02 -6.70 -19.53
CA ILE A 152 -1.19 -6.38 -20.30
C ILE A 152 -2.41 -7.21 -19.85
N VAL A 153 -2.25 -8.53 -19.63
CA VAL A 153 -3.30 -9.42 -19.06
C VAL A 153 -3.70 -8.92 -17.66
N LEU A 154 -2.70 -8.45 -16.93
CA LEU A 154 -2.73 -7.83 -15.61
C LEU A 154 -3.72 -6.66 -15.45
N ARG A 155 -3.75 -5.73 -16.40
CA ARG A 155 -4.64 -4.56 -16.35
C ARG A 155 -6.06 -4.88 -16.80
N ALA A 156 -6.20 -5.88 -17.68
CA ALA A 156 -7.47 -6.20 -18.34
C ALA A 156 -8.41 -7.04 -17.46
N HIS A 157 -7.87 -7.93 -16.61
CA HIS A 157 -8.68 -8.98 -15.97
C HIS A 157 -8.87 -8.84 -14.46
N GLY A 158 -7.97 -8.16 -13.73
CA GLY A 158 -8.05 -8.01 -12.27
C GLY A 158 -8.88 -6.79 -11.83
N SER A 159 -9.68 -6.98 -10.78
CA SER A 159 -10.29 -5.93 -9.96
C SER A 159 -9.85 -6.12 -8.51
N ASP A 160 -9.59 -4.99 -7.86
CA ASP A 160 -9.12 -4.97 -6.48
C ASP A 160 -10.14 -5.59 -5.52
N LEU A 161 -9.68 -6.09 -4.37
CA LEU A 161 -10.59 -6.64 -3.36
C LEU A 161 -11.60 -5.57 -2.94
N LYS A 162 -12.90 -5.91 -2.97
CA LYS A 162 -14.01 -5.00 -2.64
C LYS A 162 -13.81 -4.26 -1.31
N TRP A 163 -13.17 -4.90 -0.33
CA TRP A 163 -12.90 -4.29 0.97
C TRP A 163 -11.84 -3.18 0.92
N PHE A 164 -10.88 -3.22 -0.02
CA PHE A 164 -9.92 -2.12 -0.20
C PHE A 164 -10.58 -0.85 -0.69
N TYR A 165 -11.68 -0.94 -1.45
CA TYR A 165 -12.44 0.23 -1.87
C TYR A 165 -13.09 0.92 -0.66
N ILE A 166 -13.74 0.15 0.20
CA ILE A 166 -14.37 0.66 1.43
C ILE A 166 -13.30 1.27 2.34
N CYS A 167 -12.20 0.55 2.57
CA CYS A 167 -11.06 1.08 3.33
C CYS A 167 -10.56 2.39 2.72
N GLY A 168 -10.32 2.43 1.40
CA GLY A 168 -9.83 3.62 0.71
C GLY A 168 -10.67 4.86 0.99
N TRP A 169 -12.00 4.74 0.93
CA TRP A 169 -12.91 5.83 1.28
C TRP A 169 -12.85 6.22 2.75
N VAL A 170 -12.87 5.25 3.66
CA VAL A 170 -12.79 5.53 5.11
C VAL A 170 -11.50 6.26 5.45
N PHE A 171 -10.38 5.78 4.94
CA PHE A 171 -9.05 6.35 5.21
C PHE A 171 -8.77 7.63 4.43
N LEU A 172 -9.55 7.96 3.41
CA LEU A 172 -9.56 9.29 2.80
C LEU A 172 -10.39 10.28 3.64
N LEU A 173 -11.61 9.89 4.03
CA LEU A 173 -12.57 10.81 4.65
C LEU A 173 -12.27 11.09 6.14
N VAL A 174 -11.79 10.09 6.88
CA VAL A 174 -11.52 10.23 8.31
C VAL A 174 -10.42 11.26 8.60
N PRO A 175 -9.23 11.22 7.96
CA PRO A 175 -8.20 12.23 8.18
C PRO A 175 -8.67 13.63 7.79
N ILE A 176 -9.37 13.78 6.65
CA ILE A 176 -9.95 15.07 6.22
C ILE A 176 -10.87 15.63 7.29
N PHE A 177 -11.78 14.80 7.82
CA PHE A 177 -12.69 15.20 8.88
C PHE A 177 -11.95 15.68 10.15
N PHE A 178 -10.98 14.91 10.63
CA PHE A 178 -10.17 15.28 11.80
C PHE A 178 -9.34 16.54 11.55
N ASN A 179 -8.83 16.73 10.33
CA ASN A 179 -8.06 17.92 9.97
C ASN A 179 -8.92 19.18 10.00
N ILE A 180 -10.12 19.13 9.40
CA ILE A 180 -11.12 20.21 9.45
C ILE A 180 -11.51 20.54 10.90
N MET A 181 -11.86 19.52 11.70
CA MET A 181 -12.27 19.71 13.10
C MET A 181 -11.15 20.37 13.93
N THR A 182 -9.92 19.92 13.74
CA THR A 182 -8.75 20.41 14.49
C THR A 182 -8.35 21.81 14.05
N SER A 183 -8.36 22.09 12.75
CA SER A 183 -8.12 23.43 12.20
C SER A 183 -9.15 24.43 12.73
N TRP A 184 -10.45 24.10 12.65
CA TRP A 184 -11.51 24.95 13.20
C TRP A 184 -11.30 25.23 14.69
N TYR A 185 -11.01 24.19 15.47
CA TYR A 185 -10.74 24.33 16.90
C TYR A 185 -9.54 25.26 17.18
N LEU A 186 -8.43 25.09 16.46
CA LEU A 186 -7.23 25.91 16.66
C LEU A 186 -7.43 27.36 16.21
N VAL A 187 -8.07 27.58 15.06
CA VAL A 187 -8.34 28.93 14.56
C VAL A 187 -9.34 29.66 15.45
N TYR A 188 -10.46 29.03 15.79
CA TYR A 188 -11.52 29.68 16.55
C TYR A 188 -11.10 29.98 18.01
N TYR A 189 -10.49 29.01 18.70
CA TYR A 189 -10.16 29.18 20.12
C TYR A 189 -8.79 29.80 20.36
N GLN A 190 -7.82 29.59 19.47
CA GLN A 190 -6.43 29.98 19.74
C GLN A 190 -6.03 31.29 19.08
N LEU A 191 -6.38 31.46 17.80
CA LEU A 191 -6.10 32.67 17.02
C LEU A 191 -6.93 33.85 17.54
N ASN A 192 -8.22 33.67 17.79
CA ASN A 192 -9.08 34.76 18.27
C ASN A 192 -8.95 35.08 19.77
N SER A 193 -8.07 34.41 20.50
CA SER A 193 -7.88 34.62 21.95
C SER A 193 -6.95 35.79 22.30
N SER A 194 -5.93 36.08 21.46
CA SER A 194 -4.94 37.11 21.78
C SER A 194 -5.27 38.44 21.09
N LYS A 195 -5.03 39.57 21.78
CA LYS A 195 -5.21 40.92 21.19
C LYS A 195 -4.32 41.11 19.96
N ASP A 196 -3.12 40.55 20.01
CA ASP A 196 -2.13 40.59 18.94
C ASP A 196 -2.56 39.83 17.69
N ALA A 197 -3.14 38.64 17.84
CA ALA A 197 -3.67 37.89 16.70
C ALA A 197 -4.91 38.56 16.11
N LYS A 198 -5.77 39.16 16.93
CA LYS A 198 -6.89 40.00 16.43
C LYS A 198 -6.39 41.20 15.63
N LYS A 199 -5.30 41.84 16.07
CA LYS A 199 -4.68 42.95 15.33
C LYS A 199 -4.13 42.46 14.00
N TRP A 200 -3.34 41.39 14.00
CA TRP A 200 -2.79 40.78 12.79
C TRP A 200 -3.88 40.38 11.79
N TRP A 201 -5.01 39.83 12.26
CA TRP A 201 -6.15 39.47 11.41
C TRP A 201 -6.76 40.67 10.68
N LYS A 202 -6.79 41.84 11.34
CA LYS A 202 -7.27 43.09 10.74
C LYS A 202 -6.28 43.68 9.75
N ASP A 203 -4.98 43.53 10.04
CA ASP A 203 -3.91 44.06 9.20
C ASP A 203 -3.72 43.23 7.92
N TYR A 204 -3.99 41.91 7.96
CA TYR A 204 -3.79 40.98 6.84
C TYR A 204 -4.97 40.01 6.59
N PRO A 205 -6.20 40.51 6.31
CA PRO A 205 -7.40 39.68 6.24
C PRO A 205 -7.39 38.62 5.13
N ILE A 206 -6.82 38.96 3.96
CA ILE A 206 -6.75 38.03 2.81
C ILE A 206 -5.80 36.87 3.11
N VAL A 207 -4.63 37.17 3.69
CA VAL A 207 -3.63 36.17 4.07
C VAL A 207 -4.18 35.28 5.19
N ALA A 208 -4.83 35.87 6.18
CA ALA A 208 -5.50 35.13 7.25
C ALA A 208 -6.54 34.15 6.70
N LEU A 209 -7.44 34.62 5.82
CA LEU A 209 -8.45 33.76 5.19
C LEU A 209 -7.81 32.63 4.38
N GLY A 210 -6.79 32.95 3.56
CA GLY A 210 -6.07 31.97 2.75
C GLY A 210 -5.45 30.87 3.59
N PHE A 211 -4.76 31.22 4.68
CA PHE A 211 -4.13 30.24 5.56
C PHE A 211 -5.13 29.44 6.40
N VAL A 212 -6.28 30.01 6.76
CA VAL A 212 -7.36 29.24 7.39
C VAL A 212 -7.90 28.20 6.42
N LEU A 213 -8.19 28.57 5.18
CA LEU A 213 -8.66 27.62 4.16
C LEU A 213 -7.61 26.54 3.86
N LEU A 214 -6.33 26.93 3.72
CA LEU A 214 -5.23 25.97 3.56
C LEU A 214 -5.13 25.04 4.76
N SER A 215 -5.35 25.54 5.99
CA SER A 215 -5.30 24.71 7.19
C SER A 215 -6.41 23.66 7.31
N LEU A 216 -7.51 23.81 6.56
CA LEU A 216 -8.54 22.77 6.45
C LEU A 216 -8.05 21.56 5.63
N ILE A 217 -7.14 21.80 4.68
CA ILE A 217 -6.55 20.78 3.80
C ILE A 217 -5.29 20.20 4.46
N ASP A 218 -4.42 21.06 4.98
CA ASP A 218 -3.19 20.69 5.66
C ASP A 218 -2.91 21.63 6.84
N LEU A 219 -2.95 21.07 8.05
CA LEU A 219 -2.75 21.82 9.28
C LEU A 219 -1.37 22.48 9.37
N GLU A 220 -0.39 22.04 8.58
CA GLU A 220 0.95 22.63 8.49
C GLU A 220 0.92 24.09 8.03
N ALA A 221 -0.14 24.50 7.32
CA ALA A 221 -0.41 25.90 6.98
C ALA A 221 -0.41 26.83 8.22
N LEU A 222 -0.85 26.34 9.38
CA LEU A 222 -0.82 27.11 10.63
C LEU A 222 0.60 27.33 11.18
N ASN A 223 1.54 26.42 10.89
CA ASN A 223 2.93 26.63 11.24
C ASN A 223 3.59 27.64 10.29
N VAL A 224 3.27 27.60 9.00
CA VAL A 224 3.77 28.56 8.02
C VAL A 224 3.33 29.98 8.38
N VAL A 225 2.04 30.19 8.69
CA VAL A 225 1.51 31.52 9.00
C VAL A 225 2.02 32.11 10.33
N THR A 226 2.64 31.29 11.19
CA THR A 226 3.25 31.73 12.46
C THR A 226 4.77 31.78 12.42
N SER A 227 5.39 31.45 11.28
CA SER A 227 6.84 31.25 11.16
C SER A 227 7.64 32.50 10.81
N ARG A 228 6.96 33.57 10.37
CA ARG A 228 7.56 34.73 9.71
C ARG A 228 8.43 34.31 8.52
N CYS A 229 7.91 33.38 7.71
CA CYS A 229 8.62 32.87 6.54
C CYS A 229 9.03 34.03 5.61
N ALA A 230 10.26 33.96 5.09
CA ALA A 230 10.89 35.01 4.27
C ALA A 230 10.91 36.42 4.93
N GLY A 231 10.82 36.51 6.26
CA GLY A 231 10.81 37.78 6.99
C GLY A 231 9.49 38.55 6.93
N SER A 232 8.47 38.00 6.25
CA SER A 232 7.19 38.67 6.02
C SER A 232 6.35 38.82 7.30
N GLU A 233 5.95 40.04 7.63
CA GLU A 233 5.03 40.31 8.74
C GLU A 233 3.62 39.76 8.50
N ALA A 234 3.23 39.59 7.22
CA ALA A 234 1.99 38.92 6.87
C ALA A 234 2.00 37.43 7.27
N LEU A 235 3.17 36.81 7.47
CA LEU A 235 3.34 35.43 7.94
C LEU A 235 3.79 35.35 9.40
N ASN A 236 3.50 36.39 10.18
CA ASN A 236 3.86 36.50 11.59
C ASN A 236 2.60 36.50 12.50
N ALA A 237 1.70 35.53 12.27
CA ALA A 237 0.51 35.41 13.09
C ALA A 237 0.89 35.11 14.55
N LYS A 238 0.46 35.99 15.46
CA LYS A 238 0.87 35.97 16.87
C LYS A 238 0.00 35.03 17.70
N PHE A 239 0.16 33.73 17.49
CA PHE A 239 -0.49 32.71 18.32
C PHE A 239 0.09 32.78 19.73
N THR A 240 -0.72 32.46 20.74
CA THR A 240 -0.19 32.35 22.11
C THR A 240 0.81 31.19 22.20
N GLY A 241 1.77 31.25 23.12
CA GLY A 241 2.80 30.20 23.27
C GLY A 241 2.22 28.80 23.55
N GLY A 242 1.12 28.73 24.30
CA GLY A 242 0.36 27.49 24.48
C GLY A 242 -0.33 27.01 23.20
N GLY A 243 -0.67 27.94 22.30
CA GLY A 243 -1.31 27.67 21.03
C GLY A 243 -0.39 27.03 20.02
N ARG A 244 0.82 27.58 19.88
CA ARG A 244 1.84 27.01 19.00
C ARG A 244 2.15 25.56 19.38
N LYS A 245 2.31 25.28 20.68
CA LYS A 245 2.48 23.91 21.20
C LYS A 245 1.29 22.98 20.90
N ARG A 246 0.06 23.52 20.85
CA ARG A 246 -1.14 22.74 20.49
C ARG A 246 -1.18 22.46 18.99
N VAL A 247 -0.82 23.43 18.14
CA VAL A 247 -0.67 23.25 16.68
C VAL A 247 0.35 22.15 16.40
N ASP A 248 1.55 22.25 16.98
CA ASP A 248 2.62 21.26 16.75
C ASP A 248 2.19 19.84 17.13
N ARG A 249 1.56 19.68 18.30
CA ARG A 249 1.03 18.37 18.74
C ARG A 249 -0.09 17.87 17.83
N SER A 250 -0.97 18.76 17.38
CA SER A 250 -2.08 18.40 16.51
C SER A 250 -1.61 17.90 15.14
N ILE A 251 -0.61 18.56 14.55
CA ILE A 251 -0.07 18.11 13.26
C ILE A 251 0.60 16.73 13.42
N ILE A 252 1.27 16.45 14.54
CA ILE A 252 1.80 15.09 14.80
C ILE A 252 0.65 14.08 14.86
N ILE A 253 -0.41 14.36 15.62
CA ILE A 253 -1.55 13.45 15.76
C ILE A 253 -2.22 13.20 14.41
N ILE A 254 -2.46 14.24 13.61
CA ILE A 254 -3.07 14.12 12.28
C ILE A 254 -2.17 13.30 11.34
N ALA A 255 -0.85 13.53 11.35
CA ALA A 255 0.07 12.70 10.58
C ALA A 255 -0.02 11.21 10.96
N PHE A 256 -0.22 10.88 12.25
CA PHE A 256 -0.47 9.50 12.66
C PHE A 256 -1.84 8.96 12.18
N ILE A 257 -2.89 9.79 12.14
CA ILE A 257 -4.23 9.38 11.68
C ILE A 257 -4.28 9.21 10.16
N GLU A 258 -3.50 10.01 9.43
CA GLU A 258 -3.43 10.02 7.97
C GLU A 258 -2.44 8.97 7.44
N ASP A 259 -1.16 9.09 7.84
CA ASP A 259 -0.06 8.38 7.19
C ASP A 259 0.05 6.92 7.64
N VAL A 260 -0.21 6.60 8.92
CA VAL A 260 -0.07 5.22 9.44
C VAL A 260 -1.11 4.27 8.87
N PRO A 261 -2.41 4.61 8.83
CA PRO A 261 -3.38 3.68 8.26
C PRO A 261 -3.21 3.53 6.75
N GLN A 262 -2.81 4.59 6.04
CA GLN A 262 -2.48 4.52 4.63
C GLN A 262 -1.30 3.55 4.39
N LEU A 263 -0.25 3.61 5.23
CA LEU A 263 0.86 2.66 5.22
C LEU A 263 0.37 1.21 5.43
N ILE A 264 -0.49 0.98 6.42
CA ILE A 264 -1.05 -0.34 6.74
C ILE A 264 -1.84 -0.90 5.56
N ILE A 265 -2.74 -0.12 4.96
CA ILE A 265 -3.57 -0.56 3.84
C ILE A 265 -2.71 -0.95 2.65
N TYR A 266 -1.71 -0.14 2.32
CA TYR A 266 -0.83 -0.44 1.19
C TYR A 266 0.04 -1.67 1.45
N ALA A 267 0.52 -1.88 2.68
CA ALA A 267 1.22 -3.11 3.05
C ALA A 267 0.30 -4.34 2.92
N LEU A 268 -0.95 -4.24 3.37
CA LEU A 268 -1.95 -5.31 3.21
C LEU A 268 -2.29 -5.52 1.72
N TYR A 269 -2.38 -4.45 0.93
CA TYR A 269 -2.65 -4.52 -0.50
C TYR A 269 -1.56 -5.30 -1.23
N GLN A 270 -0.29 -5.05 -0.92
CA GLN A 270 0.83 -5.83 -1.46
C GLN A 270 0.78 -7.30 -1.02
N ARG A 271 0.36 -7.58 0.22
CA ARG A 271 0.33 -8.94 0.76
C ARG A 271 -0.77 -9.82 0.16
N TYR A 272 -1.97 -9.28 -0.01
CA TYR A 272 -3.17 -10.06 -0.37
C TYR A 272 -3.51 -10.05 -1.86
N THR A 273 -2.92 -9.14 -2.62
CA THR A 273 -3.20 -9.01 -4.05
C THR A 273 -2.25 -9.88 -4.85
N VAL A 274 -2.78 -10.66 -5.81
CA VAL A 274 -1.98 -11.52 -6.70
C VAL A 274 -0.88 -10.73 -7.39
N ILE A 275 -1.24 -9.60 -7.99
CA ILE A 275 -0.28 -8.65 -8.52
C ILE A 275 -0.65 -7.23 -8.07
N PRO A 276 0.14 -6.61 -7.19
CA PRO A 276 -0.12 -5.23 -6.77
C PRO A 276 0.08 -4.27 -7.94
N ALA A 277 -0.84 -3.33 -8.13
CA ALA A 277 -0.68 -2.27 -9.12
C ALA A 277 0.52 -1.37 -8.78
N THR A 278 1.18 -0.83 -9.81
CA THR A 278 2.31 0.11 -9.69
C THR A 278 1.93 1.38 -8.91
N ILE A 279 0.67 1.82 -9.05
CA ILE A 279 0.16 3.04 -8.42
C ILE A 279 0.21 2.95 -6.87
N PRO A 280 -0.36 1.93 -6.21
CA PRO A 280 -0.20 1.68 -4.78
C PRO A 280 1.25 1.70 -4.27
N ILE A 281 2.21 1.20 -5.04
CA ILE A 281 3.64 1.19 -4.65
C ILE A 281 4.22 2.61 -4.67
N LEU A 282 3.91 3.39 -5.71
CA LEU A 282 4.33 4.78 -5.83
C LEU A 282 3.66 5.67 -4.78
N VAL A 283 2.38 5.44 -4.50
CA VAL A 283 1.68 6.18 -3.45
C VAL A 283 2.27 5.83 -2.08
N LEU A 284 2.55 4.55 -1.81
CA LEU A 284 3.22 4.11 -0.59
C LEU A 284 4.60 4.76 -0.41
N SER A 285 5.43 4.78 -1.46
CA SER A 285 6.75 5.39 -1.40
C SER A 285 6.66 6.91 -1.15
N SER A 286 5.71 7.60 -1.80
CA SER A 286 5.48 9.02 -1.57
C SER A 286 5.01 9.32 -0.14
N ALA A 287 4.09 8.53 0.41
CA ALA A 287 3.57 8.70 1.77
C ALA A 287 4.68 8.47 2.81
N CYS A 288 5.50 7.44 2.63
CA CYS A 288 6.68 7.20 3.46
C CYS A 288 7.66 8.37 3.45
N ILE A 289 7.94 8.93 2.27
CA ILE A 289 8.84 10.09 2.14
C ILE A 289 8.27 11.29 2.89
N VAL A 290 6.99 11.63 2.67
CA VAL A 290 6.34 12.77 3.33
C VAL A 290 6.33 12.59 4.85
N PHE A 291 5.98 11.40 5.33
CA PHE A 291 5.96 11.08 6.77
C PHE A 291 7.36 11.19 7.40
N LEU A 292 8.39 10.67 6.72
CA LEU A 292 9.78 10.78 7.15
C LEU A 292 10.24 12.24 7.19
N PHE A 293 9.90 13.03 6.17
CA PHE A 293 10.19 14.47 6.16
C PHE A 293 9.52 15.19 7.34
N LYS A 294 8.23 14.93 7.60
CA LYS A 294 7.48 15.50 8.73
C LYS A 294 8.15 15.17 10.06
N ILE A 295 8.59 13.92 10.28
CA ILE A 295 9.25 13.48 11.51
C ILE A 295 10.66 14.07 11.65
N CYS A 296 11.51 13.94 10.62
CA CYS A 296 12.90 14.42 10.66
C CYS A 296 12.97 15.92 10.87
N TYR A 297 12.17 16.69 10.12
CA TYR A 297 12.11 18.15 10.26
C TYR A 297 11.79 18.56 11.69
N ARG A 298 10.79 17.91 12.30
CA ARG A 298 10.35 18.20 13.67
C ARG A 298 11.36 17.76 14.72
N GLY A 299 11.99 16.60 14.52
CA GLY A 299 13.07 16.13 15.40
C GLY A 299 14.24 17.11 15.41
N ILE A 300 14.73 17.49 14.23
CA ILE A 300 15.84 18.43 14.06
C ILE A 300 15.49 19.81 14.62
N SER A 301 14.29 20.32 14.34
CA SER A 301 13.83 21.61 14.88
C SER A 301 13.77 21.62 16.41
N ARG A 302 13.38 20.51 17.04
CA ARG A 302 13.32 20.41 18.49
C ARG A 302 14.70 20.45 19.13
N GLU A 303 15.68 19.76 18.54
CA GLU A 303 17.08 19.76 19.01
C GLU A 303 17.75 21.13 18.83
N LEU A 304 17.53 21.80 17.69
CA LEU A 304 18.01 23.17 17.45
C LEU A 304 17.47 24.17 18.48
N ASN A 305 16.18 24.06 18.83
CA ASN A 305 15.58 24.91 19.86
C ASN A 305 16.17 24.66 21.26
N VAL A 306 16.55 23.42 21.59
CA VAL A 306 17.22 23.08 22.85
C VAL A 306 18.64 23.66 22.89
N LEU A 307 19.38 23.54 21.78
CA LEU A 307 20.73 24.08 21.66
C LEU A 307 20.77 25.61 21.74
N GLN A 308 19.85 26.31 21.04
CA GLN A 308 19.74 27.78 21.15
C GLN A 308 19.44 28.24 22.57
N LYS A 309 18.60 27.49 23.30
CA LYS A 309 18.23 27.83 24.67
C LYS A 309 19.40 27.67 25.63
N HIS A 310 20.26 26.66 25.41
CA HIS A 310 21.50 26.49 26.18
C HIS A 310 22.56 27.56 25.88
N LEU A 311 22.66 27.99 24.62
CA LEU A 311 23.59 29.05 24.21
C LEU A 311 23.23 30.44 24.75
N MET A 312 21.95 30.72 25.02
CA MET A 312 21.52 32.00 25.64
C MET A 312 21.61 32.03 27.17
N THR A 313 21.91 30.89 27.81
CA THR A 313 22.09 30.80 29.27
C THR A 313 23.56 30.88 29.72
N PHE A 314 24.49 31.03 28.77
CA PHE A 314 25.89 31.42 28.99
C PHE A 314 26.08 32.89 28.63
#